data_AF-A0A439PG65-F1
#
_entry.id   AF-A0A439PG65-F1
#
_cell.length_a   1.000
_cell.length_b   1.000
_cell.length_c   1.000
_cell.angle_alpha   90.00
_cell.angle_beta   90.00
_cell.angle_gamma   90.00
#
_symmetry.space_group_name_H-M   'P 1'
#
loop_
_entity.id
_entity.type
_entity.pdbx_description
1 polymer ?
#
loop_
_entity_poly.entity_id
_entity_poly.type
_entity_poly.pdbx_seq_one_letter_code
_entity_poly.pdbx_strand_id
1 'polypeptide(L)'
;MADVVGSNGLLTSIFGFGAFVTALLFIIFIGLIVIKDLPIMDRRGGYLSYFVSNRKRELKILLSLWLLSAGMMLATAIMSKL
;
A
#
# COMPACT_ATOMS: atom_id res chain seq x y z
N MET A 1 12.89 -7.12 26.93
CA MET A 1 13.03 -6.78 25.50
C MET A 1 12.04 -7.56 24.66
N ALA A 2 11.89 -8.87 24.88
CA ALA A 2 10.91 -9.75 24.21
C ALA A 2 9.44 -9.24 24.21
N ASP A 3 9.00 -8.56 25.27
CA ASP A 3 7.64 -7.99 25.33
C ASP A 3 7.44 -6.76 24.44
N VAL A 4 8.54 -6.08 24.06
CA VAL A 4 8.53 -4.87 23.24
C VAL A 4 8.87 -5.19 21.79
N VAL A 5 9.87 -6.04 21.57
CA VAL A 5 10.41 -6.50 20.28
C VAL A 5 10.54 -8.02 20.34
N GLY A 6 10.03 -8.72 19.34
CA GLY A 6 9.89 -10.18 19.32
C GLY A 6 8.65 -10.61 18.53
N SER A 7 8.46 -11.91 18.28
CA SER A 7 7.32 -12.42 17.49
C SER A 7 5.96 -11.99 18.04
N ASN A 8 5.87 -11.84 19.37
CA ASN A 8 4.68 -11.38 20.09
C ASN A 8 4.88 -9.99 20.74
N GLY A 9 5.96 -9.28 20.37
CA GLY A 9 6.28 -7.97 20.91
C GLY A 9 5.24 -6.92 20.51
N LEU A 10 4.94 -6.00 21.42
CA LEU A 10 3.90 -4.98 21.23
C LEU A 10 4.18 -4.09 20.00
N LEU A 11 5.45 -3.70 19.78
CA LEU A 11 5.83 -2.92 18.59
C LEU A 11 5.69 -3.73 17.31
N THR A 12 6.13 -4.99 17.30
CA THR A 12 5.98 -5.88 16.15
C THR A 12 4.52 -6.01 15.73
N SER A 13 3.60 -6.14 16.69
CA SER A 13 2.17 -6.22 16.41
C SER A 13 1.59 -4.91 15.85
N ILE A 14 1.98 -3.76 16.41
CA ILE A 14 1.53 -2.44 15.92
C ILE A 14 2.03 -2.20 14.49
N PHE A 15 3.29 -2.47 14.22
CA PHE A 15 3.87 -2.31 12.88
C PHE A 15 3.25 -3.29 11.88
N GLY A 16 3.00 -4.54 12.28
CA GLY A 16 2.32 -5.54 11.45
C GLY A 16 0.89 -5.13 11.11
N PHE A 17 0.12 -4.67 12.10
CA PHE A 17 -1.24 -4.17 11.89
C PHE A 17 -1.24 -2.88 11.05
N GLY A 18 -0.29 -1.98 11.28
CA GLY A 18 -0.12 -0.76 10.48
C GLY A 18 0.19 -1.05 9.02
N ALA A 19 1.04 -2.05 8.76
CA ALA A 19 1.33 -2.52 7.40
C ALA A 19 0.07 -3.06 6.71
N PHE A 20 -0.73 -3.84 7.44
CA PHE A 20 -2.00 -4.39 6.96
C PHE A 20 -3.03 -3.30 6.62
N VAL A 21 -3.24 -2.33 7.52
CA VAL A 21 -4.15 -1.20 7.27
C VAL A 21 -3.70 -0.39 6.06
N THR A 22 -2.40 -0.13 5.94
CA THR A 22 -1.83 0.62 4.80
C THR A 22 -2.02 -0.16 3.48
N ALA A 23 -1.84 -1.48 3.50
CA ALA A 23 -2.10 -2.34 2.34
C ALA A 23 -3.60 -2.34 1.95
N LEU A 24 -4.49 -2.39 2.92
CA LEU A 24 -5.95 -2.27 2.68
C LEU A 24 -6.30 -0.94 2.04
N LEU A 25 -5.77 0.17 2.56
CA LEU A 25 -5.95 1.50 1.98
C LEU A 25 -5.42 1.57 0.53
N PHE A 26 -4.29 0.92 0.25
CA PHE A 26 -3.75 0.82 -1.11
C PHE A 26 -4.73 0.11 -2.06
N ILE A 27 -5.29 -1.04 -1.65
CA ILE A 27 -6.27 -1.79 -2.47
C ILE A 27 -7.53 -0.95 -2.72
N ILE A 28 -8.06 -0.30 -1.68
CA ILE A 28 -9.26 0.55 -1.80
C ILE A 28 -8.99 1.72 -2.75
N PHE A 29 -7.82 2.37 -2.65
CA PHE A 29 -7.45 3.46 -3.55
C PHE A 29 -7.37 3.02 -5.01
N ILE A 30 -6.79 1.85 -5.28
CA ILE A 30 -6.79 1.28 -6.64
C ILE A 30 -8.22 1.07 -7.11
N GLY A 31 -9.07 0.43 -6.30
CA GLY A 31 -10.46 0.17 -6.67
C GLY A 31 -11.23 1.46 -7.00
N LEU A 32 -11.07 2.50 -6.18
CA LEU A 32 -11.70 3.81 -6.42
C LEU A 32 -11.22 4.46 -7.73
N ILE A 33 -9.93 4.37 -8.03
CA ILE A 33 -9.40 4.95 -9.27
C ILE A 33 -9.89 4.15 -10.49
N VAL A 34 -9.91 2.82 -10.41
CA VAL A 34 -10.39 1.97 -11.50
C VAL A 34 -11.87 2.22 -11.78
N ILE A 35 -12.72 2.31 -10.75
CA ILE A 35 -14.15 2.63 -10.91
C ILE A 35 -14.34 4.01 -11.54
N LYS A 36 -13.54 4.99 -11.12
CA LYS A 36 -13.61 6.36 -11.67
C LYS A 36 -13.13 6.44 -13.12
N ASP A 37 -12.16 5.62 -13.50
CA ASP A 37 -11.59 5.63 -14.83
C ASP A 37 -12.27 4.65 -15.81
N LEU A 38 -13.07 3.71 -15.32
CA LEU A 38 -13.88 2.77 -16.10
C LEU A 38 -14.65 3.41 -17.28
N PRO A 39 -15.42 4.51 -17.09
CA PRO A 39 -16.13 5.16 -18.20
C PRO A 39 -15.21 5.85 -19.22
N ILE A 40 -13.95 6.12 -18.86
CA ILE A 40 -12.94 6.73 -19.74
C ILE A 40 -12.19 5.64 -20.51
N MET A 41 -11.96 4.50 -19.86
CA MET A 41 -11.28 3.33 -20.38
C MET A 41 -12.03 2.70 -21.56
N ASP A 42 -13.36 2.74 -21.54
CA ASP A 42 -14.21 2.24 -22.63
C ASP A 42 -14.10 3.11 -23.92
N ARG A 43 -13.62 4.36 -23.79
CA ARG A 43 -13.50 5.32 -24.90
C ARG A 43 -12.10 5.41 -25.49
N ARG A 44 -11.08 4.92 -24.78
CA ARG A 44 -9.66 5.02 -25.20
C ARG A 44 -8.96 3.70 -24.96
N GLY A 45 -8.58 3.00 -26.03
CA GLY A 45 -7.73 1.82 -25.93
C GLY A 45 -6.41 2.14 -25.21
N GLY A 46 -6.08 1.37 -24.17
CA GLY A 46 -4.81 1.49 -23.43
C GLY A 46 -4.93 2.20 -22.08
N TYR A 47 -5.61 1.57 -21.11
CA TYR A 47 -5.78 2.09 -19.75
C TYR A 47 -4.46 2.43 -19.04
N LEU A 48 -3.47 1.54 -19.11
CA LEU A 48 -2.20 1.71 -18.40
C LEU A 48 -1.45 2.95 -18.88
N SER A 49 -1.45 3.21 -20.19
CA SER A 49 -0.84 4.41 -20.78
C SER A 49 -1.58 5.68 -20.38
N TYR A 50 -2.91 5.64 -20.36
CA TYR A 50 -3.73 6.77 -19.88
C TYR A 50 -3.46 7.05 -18.40
N PHE A 51 -3.46 6.01 -17.57
CA PHE A 51 -3.23 6.12 -16.14
C PHE A 51 -1.86 6.72 -15.84
N VAL A 52 -0.78 6.21 -16.44
CA VAL A 52 0.57 6.75 -16.22
C VAL A 52 0.70 8.20 -16.71
N SER A 53 0.03 8.56 -17.80
CA SER A 53 0.10 9.92 -18.38
C SER A 53 -0.75 10.94 -17.61
N ASN A 54 -1.99 10.60 -17.27
CA ASN A 54 -2.99 11.53 -16.71
C ASN A 54 -3.11 11.47 -15.18
N ARG A 55 -2.80 10.34 -14.55
CA ARG A 55 -2.96 10.10 -13.10
C ARG A 55 -1.63 10.13 -12.35
N LYS A 56 -0.70 11.01 -12.74
CA LYS A 56 0.65 11.10 -12.14
C LYS A 56 0.63 11.36 -10.62
N ARG A 57 -0.37 12.08 -10.13
CA ARG A 57 -0.53 12.37 -8.70
C ARG A 57 -0.99 11.13 -7.95
N GLU A 58 -1.99 10.44 -8.46
CA GLU A 58 -2.53 9.21 -7.90
C GLU A 58 -1.49 8.09 -7.95
N LEU A 59 -0.71 8.00 -9.03
CA LEU A 59 0.41 7.07 -9.16
C LEU A 59 1.46 7.32 -8.08
N LYS A 60 1.83 8.58 -7.80
CA LYS A 60 2.72 8.92 -6.67
C LYS A 60 2.14 8.49 -5.32
N ILE A 61 0.84 8.75 -5.08
CA ILE A 61 0.16 8.36 -3.83
C ILE A 61 0.17 6.85 -3.65
N LEU A 62 -0.16 6.10 -4.71
CA LEU A 62 -0.11 4.64 -4.72
C LEU A 62 1.30 4.12 -4.45
N LEU A 63 2.31 4.70 -5.11
CA LEU A 63 3.72 4.32 -4.89
C LEU A 63 4.16 4.61 -3.46
N SER A 64 3.77 5.75 -2.89
CA SER A 64 4.06 6.09 -1.50
C SER A 64 3.39 5.14 -0.51
N LEU A 65 2.10 4.81 -0.72
CA LEU A 65 1.37 3.84 0.10
C LEU A 65 1.99 2.44 0.02
N TRP A 66 2.39 2.05 -1.19
CA TRP A 66 3.05 0.76 -1.43
C TRP A 66 4.40 0.69 -0.72
N LEU A 67 5.24 1.71 -0.85
CA LEU A 67 6.54 1.79 -0.17
C LEU A 67 6.40 1.85 1.35
N LEU A 68 5.42 2.58 1.88
CA LEU A 68 5.13 2.63 3.31
C LEU A 68 4.73 1.25 3.85
N SER A 69 3.82 0.55 3.16
CA SER A 69 3.40 -0.79 3.55
C SER A 69 4.57 -1.79 3.49
N ALA A 70 5.36 -1.77 2.42
CA ALA A 70 6.54 -2.61 2.28
C ALA A 70 7.59 -2.32 3.37
N GLY A 71 7.83 -1.05 3.69
CA GLY A 71 8.74 -0.63 4.76
C GLY A 71 8.28 -1.10 6.13
N MET A 72 6.98 -0.97 6.43
CA MET A 72 6.41 -1.48 7.69
C MET A 72 6.46 -3.01 7.77
N MET A 73 6.22 -3.73 6.67
CA MET A 73 6.38 -5.19 6.64
C MET A 73 7.83 -5.61 6.91
N LEU A 74 8.81 -4.95 6.29
CA LEU A 74 10.23 -5.22 6.53
C LEU A 74 10.62 -4.92 7.98
N ALA A 75 10.19 -3.77 8.51
CA ALA A 75 10.43 -3.41 9.92
C ALA A 75 9.83 -4.46 10.86
N THR A 76 8.60 -4.91 10.60
CA THR A 76 7.94 -5.98 11.35
C THR A 76 8.72 -7.29 11.27
N ALA A 77 9.17 -7.69 10.08
CA ALA A 77 9.92 -8.93 9.87
C ALA A 77 11.29 -8.92 10.58
N ILE A 78 11.95 -7.76 10.64
CA ILE A 78 13.21 -7.58 11.39
C ILE A 78 12.93 -7.61 12.89
N MET A 79 11.95 -6.84 13.38
CA MET A 79 11.56 -6.79 14.79
C MET A 79 11.03 -8.12 15.31
N SER A 80 10.43 -8.95 14.46
CA SER A 80 9.93 -10.28 14.83
C SER A 80 11.05 -11.28 15.09
N LYS A 81 12.23 -11.06 14.51
CA LYS A 81 13.42 -11.93 14.61
C LYS A 81 14.42 -11.50 15.70
N LEU A 82 14.25 -10.29 16.23
CA LEU A 82 15.01 -9.73 17.36
C LEU A 82 14.35 -10.12 18.69
#